data_AF-A0A9D9VNZ2-F1
#
_entry.id   AF-A0A9D9VNZ2-F1
#
_cell.length_a   1.000
_cell.length_b   1.000
_cell.length_c   1.000
_cell.angle_alpha   90.00
_cell.angle_beta   90.00
_cell.angle_gamma   90.00
#
_symmetry.space_group_name_H-M   'P 1'
#
loop_
_entity.id
_entity.type
_entity.pdbx_description
1 polymer ?
#
loop_
_entity_poly.entity_id
_entity_poly.type
_entity_poly.pdbx_seq_one_letter_code
_entity_poly.pdbx_strand_id
1 'polypeptide(L)'
;MATSHNSQKPKKVLGVDLDDVLVRTGDAMAKFHNTTYGTNYSRDEVIDYDLGGVWNCAPEETQRRIDEFVGTEFHHQAEAVFGAYDALKHLGKTYEIAVVTGRHEGMRDNTIDWLTKNFLGLYREIHFTGHYETDPSKKRLKSSVMTEIGADLFIDDALHFASDVASVGVPVLLLDTPWNQGVVPTGVTRVASWAEILEILASEPL
;
A
#
# COMPACT_ATOMS: atom_id res chain seq x y z
N MET A 1 -34.85 -34.96 7.94
CA MET A 1 -33.53 -34.85 7.30
C MET A 1 -32.94 -33.53 7.75
N ALA A 2 -31.86 -33.56 8.55
CA ALA A 2 -31.21 -32.35 9.03
C ALA A 2 -30.38 -31.74 7.90
N THR A 3 -30.70 -30.53 7.48
CA THR A 3 -29.92 -29.74 6.53
C THR A 3 -28.62 -29.33 7.21
N SER A 4 -27.51 -29.95 6.80
CA SER A 4 -26.17 -29.55 7.24
C SER A 4 -25.92 -28.11 6.77
N HIS A 5 -26.05 -27.16 7.68
CA HIS A 5 -25.51 -25.83 7.47
C HIS A 5 -23.99 -25.99 7.50
N ASN A 6 -23.37 -25.93 6.33
CA ASN A 6 -21.92 -25.88 6.21
C ASN A 6 -21.51 -24.48 6.70
N SER A 7 -21.31 -24.32 8.00
CA SER A 7 -20.74 -23.11 8.59
C SER A 7 -19.28 -23.04 8.20
N GLN A 8 -19.00 -22.48 7.01
CA GLN A 8 -17.66 -22.04 6.67
C GLN A 8 -17.19 -21.09 7.78
N LYS A 9 -16.02 -21.39 8.37
CA LYS A 9 -15.37 -20.44 9.28
C LYS A 9 -15.21 -19.11 8.55
N PRO A 10 -15.41 -17.96 9.25
CA PRO A 10 -15.13 -16.67 8.65
C PRO A 10 -13.68 -16.65 8.16
N LYS A 11 -13.46 -16.08 6.97
CA LYS A 11 -12.12 -15.88 6.44
C LYS A 11 -11.37 -14.91 7.35
N LYS A 12 -10.05 -15.07 7.42
CA LYS A 12 -9.17 -14.08 8.04
C LYS A 12 -9.25 -12.76 7.26
N VAL A 13 -8.93 -11.63 7.86
CA VAL A 13 -8.93 -10.32 7.19
C VAL A 13 -7.49 -9.91 6.86
N LEU A 14 -7.24 -9.58 5.59
CA LEU A 14 -5.96 -9.09 5.10
C LEU A 14 -6.09 -7.62 4.72
N GLY A 15 -5.38 -6.74 5.43
CA GLY A 15 -5.17 -5.37 4.98
C GLY A 15 -4.03 -5.30 3.97
N VAL A 16 -4.19 -4.52 2.91
CA VAL A 16 -3.16 -4.32 1.87
C VAL A 16 -3.05 -2.83 1.56
N ASP A 17 -1.85 -2.26 1.63
CA ASP A 17 -1.61 -0.91 1.13
C ASP A 17 -1.73 -0.81 -0.39
N LEU A 18 -1.82 0.41 -0.92
CA LEU A 18 -1.99 0.67 -2.34
C LEU A 18 -0.69 1.11 -3.03
N ASP A 19 -0.03 2.16 -2.52
CA ASP A 19 1.04 2.85 -3.23
C ASP A 19 2.36 2.10 -3.00
N ASP A 20 3.07 1.76 -4.07
CA ASP A 20 4.26 0.89 -4.07
C ASP A 20 4.05 -0.55 -3.55
N VAL A 21 2.80 -0.93 -3.23
CA VAL A 21 2.37 -2.31 -2.90
C VAL A 21 1.51 -2.95 -3.99
N LEU A 22 0.50 -2.22 -4.48
CA LEU A 22 -0.36 -2.62 -5.60
C LEU A 22 -0.11 -1.77 -6.84
N VAL A 23 0.13 -0.47 -6.66
CA VAL A 23 0.42 0.53 -7.70
C VAL A 23 1.91 0.84 -7.69
N ARG A 24 2.56 0.97 -8.84
CA ARG A 24 3.96 1.40 -8.97
C ARG A 24 4.10 2.93 -8.89
N THR A 25 3.70 3.52 -7.77
CA THR A 25 3.61 4.98 -7.61
C THR A 25 4.97 5.66 -7.67
N GLY A 26 6.01 5.10 -7.03
CA GLY A 26 7.38 5.60 -7.15
C GLY A 26 7.91 5.61 -8.59
N ASP A 27 7.65 4.56 -9.38
CA ASP A 27 8.05 4.52 -10.80
C ASP A 27 7.31 5.57 -11.63
N ALA A 28 6.00 5.72 -11.39
CA ALA A 28 5.18 6.70 -12.07
C ALA A 28 5.64 8.14 -11.76
N MET A 29 5.98 8.43 -10.50
CA MET A 29 6.54 9.72 -10.08
C MET A 29 7.86 10.00 -10.77
N ALA A 30 8.78 9.03 -10.80
CA ALA A 30 10.06 9.18 -11.49
C ALA A 30 9.87 9.46 -12.98
N LYS A 31 8.96 8.72 -13.65
CA LYS A 31 8.64 8.95 -15.06
C LYS A 31 8.06 10.34 -15.31
N PHE A 32 7.10 10.78 -14.49
CA PHE A 32 6.53 12.12 -14.57
C PHE A 32 7.62 13.17 -14.44
N HIS A 33 8.41 13.10 -13.38
CA HIS A 33 9.37 14.14 -13.06
C HIS A 33 10.53 14.19 -14.05
N ASN A 34 11.01 13.04 -14.55
CA ASN A 34 12.00 12.98 -15.63
C ASN A 34 11.46 13.63 -16.91
N THR A 35 10.19 13.38 -17.24
CA THR A 35 9.53 13.95 -18.43
C THR A 35 9.29 15.46 -18.30
N THR A 36 8.80 15.91 -17.15
CA THR A 36 8.38 17.31 -16.94
C THR A 36 9.55 18.23 -16.62
N TYR A 37 10.52 17.76 -15.84
CA TYR A 37 11.62 18.59 -15.31
C TYR A 37 12.97 18.29 -15.96
N GLY A 38 13.03 17.38 -16.95
CA GLY A 38 14.26 17.05 -17.68
C GLY A 38 15.33 16.39 -16.79
N THR A 39 14.89 15.64 -15.79
CA THR A 39 15.76 14.88 -14.89
C THR A 39 15.89 13.42 -15.34
N ASN A 40 16.68 12.62 -14.63
CA ASN A 40 16.86 11.19 -14.90
C ASN A 40 16.99 10.38 -13.61
N TYR A 41 16.23 10.74 -12.57
CA TYR A 41 16.30 10.01 -11.31
C TYR A 41 15.48 8.73 -11.36
N SER A 42 15.90 7.73 -10.58
CA SER A 42 15.17 6.49 -10.32
C SER A 42 14.51 6.55 -8.96
N ARG A 43 13.37 5.87 -8.80
CA ARG A 43 12.75 5.68 -7.48
C ARG A 43 13.71 5.08 -6.46
N ASP A 44 14.72 4.33 -6.91
CA ASP A 44 15.68 3.68 -6.03
C ASP A 44 16.68 4.65 -5.37
N GLU A 45 16.73 5.89 -5.86
CA GLU A 45 17.50 6.98 -5.23
C GLU A 45 16.75 7.63 -4.06
N VAL A 46 15.47 7.31 -3.87
CA VAL A 46 14.64 7.85 -2.78
C VAL A 46 14.87 7.04 -1.52
N ILE A 47 15.54 7.65 -0.54
CA ILE A 47 15.77 7.09 0.80
C ILE A 47 14.92 7.89 1.79
N ASP A 48 14.27 7.20 2.73
CA ASP A 48 13.42 7.80 3.76
C ASP A 48 12.37 8.80 3.23
N TYR A 49 11.81 8.54 2.05
CA TYR A 49 10.83 9.40 1.36
C TYR A 49 11.33 10.83 1.02
N ASP A 50 12.64 11.09 1.03
CA ASP A 50 13.21 12.41 0.75
C ASP A 50 13.28 12.75 -0.75
N LEU A 51 12.12 13.12 -1.32
CA LEU A 51 12.05 13.60 -2.70
C LEU A 51 12.73 14.97 -2.90
N GLY A 52 12.74 15.83 -1.89
CA GLY A 52 13.33 17.17 -1.99
C GLY A 52 14.85 17.12 -2.13
N GLY A 53 15.51 16.24 -1.37
CA GLY A 53 16.93 15.96 -1.51
C GLY A 53 17.29 15.40 -2.88
N VAL A 54 16.52 14.43 -3.38
CA VAL A 54 16.72 13.81 -4.71
C VAL A 54 16.51 14.82 -5.84
N TRP A 55 15.46 15.64 -5.76
CA TRP A 55 15.13 16.64 -6.79
C TRP A 55 15.94 17.94 -6.65
N ASN A 56 16.70 18.09 -5.57
CA ASN A 56 17.46 19.27 -5.21
C ASN A 56 16.60 20.55 -5.25
N CYS A 57 15.42 20.49 -4.62
CA CYS A 57 14.49 21.63 -4.54
C CYS A 57 13.99 21.89 -3.11
N ALA A 58 13.52 23.12 -2.90
CA ALA A 58 12.97 23.55 -1.61
C ALA A 58 11.69 22.77 -1.27
N PRO A 59 11.35 22.59 0.03
CA PRO A 59 10.17 21.84 0.45
C PRO A 59 8.86 22.28 -0.23
N GLU A 60 8.67 23.58 -0.43
CA GLU A 60 7.48 24.12 -1.08
C GLU A 60 7.40 23.72 -2.57
N GLU A 61 8.55 23.67 -3.25
CA GLU A 61 8.63 23.22 -4.64
C GLU A 61 8.45 21.70 -4.73
N THR A 62 9.02 20.94 -3.79
CA THR A 62 8.80 19.49 -3.67
C THR A 62 7.31 19.19 -3.54
N GLN A 63 6.62 19.86 -2.62
CA GLN A 63 5.18 19.69 -2.42
C GLN A 63 4.40 20.06 -3.69
N ARG A 64 4.72 21.20 -4.32
CA ARG A 64 4.08 21.62 -5.57
C ARG A 64 4.20 20.56 -6.68
N ARG A 65 5.37 19.93 -6.82
CA ARG A 65 5.61 18.85 -7.81
C ARG A 65 4.83 17.58 -7.50
N ILE A 66 4.71 17.23 -6.22
CA ILE A 66 3.89 16.10 -5.78
C ILE A 66 2.41 16.37 -6.08
N ASP A 67 1.91 17.56 -5.76
CA ASP A 67 0.53 17.95 -6.02
C ASP A 67 0.21 17.94 -7.54
N GLU A 68 1.16 18.41 -8.35
CA GLU A 68 1.07 18.34 -9.81
C GLU A 68 1.00 16.89 -10.30
N PHE A 69 1.90 16.02 -9.82
CA PHE A 69 1.92 14.60 -10.16
C PHE A 69 0.57 13.93 -9.90
N VAL A 70 -0.03 14.16 -8.72
CA VAL A 70 -1.30 13.55 -8.30
C VAL A 70 -2.42 13.81 -9.30
N GLY A 71 -2.43 14.98 -9.95
CA GLY A 71 -3.43 15.37 -10.95
C GLY A 71 -3.11 14.94 -12.39
N THR A 72 -2.02 14.20 -12.62
CA THR A 72 -1.59 13.80 -13.96
C THR A 72 -1.97 12.36 -14.33
N GLU A 73 -2.01 12.09 -15.64
CA GLU A 73 -2.18 10.72 -16.16
C GLU A 73 -1.05 9.78 -15.76
N PHE A 74 0.14 10.27 -15.39
CA PHE A 74 1.20 9.42 -14.85
C PHE A 74 0.76 8.74 -13.57
N HIS A 75 0.11 9.48 -12.68
CA HIS A 75 -0.45 8.94 -11.44
C HIS A 75 -1.70 8.08 -11.72
N HIS A 76 -2.62 8.58 -12.55
CA HIS A 76 -3.91 7.90 -12.83
C HIS A 76 -3.75 6.58 -13.62
N GLN A 77 -2.64 6.42 -14.35
CA GLN A 77 -2.37 5.24 -15.16
C GLN A 77 -1.11 4.49 -14.72
N ALA A 78 -0.63 4.73 -13.49
CA ALA A 78 0.49 4.02 -12.91
C ALA A 78 0.28 2.50 -13.03
N GLU A 79 1.34 1.78 -13.35
CA GLU A 79 1.26 0.33 -13.58
C GLU A 79 1.03 -0.43 -12.28
N ALA A 80 0.39 -1.60 -12.36
CA ALA A 80 0.28 -2.48 -11.20
C ALA A 80 1.63 -3.12 -10.86
N VAL A 81 1.88 -3.36 -9.57
CA VAL A 81 3.06 -4.10 -9.10
C VAL A 81 3.00 -5.53 -9.64
N PHE A 82 4.13 -6.02 -10.15
CA PHE A 82 4.22 -7.35 -10.75
C PHE A 82 3.84 -8.44 -9.73
N GLY A 83 2.98 -9.38 -10.15
CA GLY A 83 2.51 -10.48 -9.32
C GLY A 83 1.41 -10.13 -8.32
N ALA A 84 1.11 -8.85 -8.08
CA ALA A 84 0.10 -8.42 -7.09
C ALA A 84 -1.29 -8.98 -7.39
N TYR A 85 -1.73 -8.92 -8.66
CA TYR A 85 -3.05 -9.43 -9.07
C TYR A 85 -3.22 -10.92 -8.77
N ASP A 86 -2.26 -11.73 -9.20
CA ASP A 86 -2.32 -13.18 -9.01
C ASP A 86 -2.20 -13.56 -7.53
N ALA A 87 -1.40 -12.82 -6.77
CA ALA A 87 -1.30 -12.99 -5.33
C ALA A 87 -2.60 -12.66 -4.60
N LEU A 88 -3.22 -11.50 -4.85
CA LEU A 88 -4.51 -11.14 -4.26
C LEU A 88 -5.61 -12.12 -4.65
N LYS A 89 -5.62 -12.59 -5.90
CA LYS A 89 -6.55 -13.64 -6.36
C LYS A 89 -6.34 -14.97 -5.64
N HIS A 90 -5.10 -15.33 -5.35
CA HIS A 90 -4.78 -16.53 -4.57
C HIS A 90 -5.22 -16.36 -3.11
N LEU A 91 -4.79 -15.26 -2.47
CA LEU A 91 -5.05 -14.94 -1.07
C LEU A 91 -6.54 -14.74 -0.78
N GLY A 92 -7.32 -14.24 -1.75
CA GLY A 92 -8.77 -14.10 -1.63
C GLY A 92 -9.52 -15.42 -1.42
N LYS A 93 -8.86 -16.58 -1.56
CA LYS A 93 -9.43 -17.89 -1.18
C LYS A 93 -9.46 -18.09 0.34
N THR A 94 -8.51 -17.52 1.06
CA THR A 94 -8.33 -17.69 2.52
C THR A 94 -8.61 -16.42 3.31
N TYR A 95 -8.43 -15.25 2.69
CA TYR A 95 -8.62 -13.94 3.30
C TYR A 95 -9.79 -13.17 2.67
N GLU A 96 -10.43 -12.34 3.47
CA GLU A 96 -11.16 -11.16 3.03
C GLU A 96 -10.19 -9.98 2.94
N ILE A 97 -10.03 -9.41 1.74
CA ILE A 97 -9.03 -8.39 1.48
C ILE A 97 -9.65 -6.99 1.61
N ALA A 98 -9.02 -6.12 2.39
CA ALA A 98 -9.34 -4.71 2.51
C ALA A 98 -8.15 -3.86 2.06
N VAL A 99 -8.37 -2.91 1.15
CA VAL A 99 -7.32 -1.95 0.76
C VAL A 99 -7.27 -0.83 1.79
N VAL A 100 -6.09 -0.53 2.34
CA VAL A 100 -5.91 0.52 3.35
C VAL A 100 -4.77 1.44 2.96
N THR A 101 -5.13 2.60 2.40
CA THR A 101 -4.21 3.50 1.71
C THR A 101 -3.97 4.80 2.49
N GLY A 102 -2.73 5.30 2.41
CA GLY A 102 -2.34 6.63 2.90
C GLY A 102 -2.99 7.80 2.14
N ARG A 103 -3.60 7.54 0.97
CA ARG A 103 -4.30 8.54 0.17
C ARG A 103 -5.43 9.20 0.96
N HIS A 104 -5.70 10.45 0.62
CA HIS A 104 -6.78 11.22 1.22
C HIS A 104 -8.07 11.09 0.41
N GLU A 105 -9.20 11.46 1.03
CA GLU A 105 -10.54 11.31 0.45
C GLU A 105 -10.74 12.04 -0.89
N GLY A 106 -9.99 13.12 -1.13
CA GLY A 106 -10.05 13.84 -2.41
C GLY A 106 -9.56 13.00 -3.61
N MET A 107 -8.82 11.91 -3.37
CA MET A 107 -8.34 10.99 -4.40
C MET A 107 -9.25 9.77 -4.61
N ARG A 108 -10.43 9.74 -3.95
CA ARG A 108 -11.31 8.57 -3.91
C ARG A 108 -11.68 8.07 -5.31
N ASP A 109 -12.23 8.93 -6.16
CA ASP A 109 -12.78 8.52 -7.45
C ASP A 109 -11.70 7.92 -8.35
N ASN A 110 -10.57 8.61 -8.51
CA ASN A 110 -9.41 8.10 -9.25
C ASN A 110 -8.88 6.79 -8.66
N THR A 111 -8.81 6.67 -7.33
CA THR A 111 -8.37 5.44 -6.66
C THR A 111 -9.31 4.27 -6.93
N ILE A 112 -10.62 4.50 -6.87
CA ILE A 112 -11.65 3.49 -7.18
C ILE A 112 -11.60 3.09 -8.65
N ASP A 113 -11.46 4.04 -9.57
CA ASP A 113 -11.36 3.78 -11.01
C ASP A 113 -10.13 2.92 -11.32
N TRP A 114 -8.98 3.25 -10.72
CA TRP A 114 -7.75 2.48 -10.87
C TRP A 114 -7.90 1.06 -10.31
N LEU A 115 -8.43 0.92 -9.10
CA LEU A 115 -8.67 -0.39 -8.47
C LEU A 115 -9.70 -1.21 -9.25
N THR A 116 -10.72 -0.58 -9.81
CA THR A 116 -11.72 -1.25 -10.67
C THR A 116 -11.07 -1.76 -11.94
N LYS A 117 -10.19 -0.97 -12.57
CA LYS A 117 -9.49 -1.39 -13.79
C LYS A 117 -8.54 -2.57 -13.55
N ASN A 118 -7.87 -2.61 -12.40
CA ASN A 118 -6.75 -3.52 -12.16
C ASN A 118 -7.06 -4.69 -11.21
N PHE A 119 -7.99 -4.53 -10.26
CA PHE A 119 -8.22 -5.48 -9.14
C PHE A 119 -9.71 -5.73 -8.84
N LEU A 120 -10.61 -5.48 -9.81
CA LEU A 120 -12.05 -5.69 -9.62
C LEU A 120 -12.36 -7.12 -9.13
N GLY A 121 -13.11 -7.18 -8.03
CA GLY A 121 -13.52 -8.44 -7.41
C GLY A 121 -12.47 -9.12 -6.53
N LEU A 122 -11.31 -8.48 -6.29
CA LEU A 122 -10.25 -9.02 -5.42
C LEU A 122 -10.21 -8.42 -4.02
N TYR A 123 -10.97 -7.36 -3.75
CA TYR A 123 -11.06 -6.72 -2.43
C TYR A 123 -12.54 -6.44 -2.07
N ARG A 124 -12.84 -6.36 -0.77
CA ARG A 124 -14.18 -6.12 -0.22
C ARG A 124 -14.45 -4.65 0.04
N GLU A 125 -13.45 -3.91 0.50
CA GLU A 125 -13.58 -2.51 0.91
C GLU A 125 -12.26 -1.73 0.76
N ILE A 126 -12.36 -0.39 0.82
CA ILE A 126 -11.24 0.54 0.73
C ILE A 126 -11.34 1.54 1.87
N HIS A 127 -10.24 1.74 2.60
CA HIS A 127 -10.10 2.69 3.69
C HIS A 127 -9.04 3.73 3.34
N PHE A 128 -9.45 5.00 3.34
CA PHE A 128 -8.57 6.15 3.13
C PHE A 128 -8.14 6.71 4.48
N THR A 129 -6.85 6.77 4.76
CA THR A 129 -6.33 7.28 6.03
C THR A 129 -5.86 8.73 5.97
N GLY A 130 -5.68 9.28 4.77
CA GLY A 130 -5.29 10.67 4.57
C GLY A 130 -4.00 11.04 5.29
N HIS A 131 -3.01 10.14 5.35
CA HIS A 131 -1.81 10.31 6.17
C HIS A 131 -1.10 11.65 5.95
N TYR A 132 -1.07 12.12 4.70
CA TYR A 132 -0.43 13.36 4.28
C TYR A 132 -1.36 14.60 4.29
N GLU A 133 -2.59 14.49 4.80
CA GLU A 133 -3.50 15.65 4.94
C GLU A 133 -2.85 16.75 5.79
N THR A 134 -3.22 18.01 5.54
CA THR A 134 -2.77 19.12 6.41
C THR A 134 -3.64 19.23 7.65
N ASP A 135 -4.93 18.92 7.51
CA ASP A 135 -5.92 18.90 8.59
C ASP A 135 -5.83 17.58 9.38
N PRO A 136 -5.38 17.59 10.64
CA PRO A 136 -5.27 16.37 11.44
C PRO A 136 -6.60 15.65 11.66
N SER A 137 -7.73 16.35 11.58
CA SER A 137 -9.06 15.74 11.75
C SER A 137 -9.44 14.82 10.59
N LYS A 138 -8.74 14.93 9.46
CA LYS A 138 -8.91 14.07 8.28
C LYS A 138 -7.92 12.91 8.25
N LYS A 139 -7.04 12.80 9.26
CA LYS A 139 -6.07 11.72 9.38
C LYS A 139 -6.61 10.60 10.22
N ARG A 140 -6.28 9.38 9.82
CA ARG A 140 -6.44 8.17 10.62
C ARG A 140 -5.13 7.40 10.62
N LEU A 141 -4.87 6.65 11.69
CA LEU A 141 -3.76 5.71 11.72
C LEU A 141 -4.17 4.42 10.98
N LYS A 142 -3.20 3.76 10.33
CA LYS A 142 -3.48 2.45 9.71
C LYS A 142 -3.76 1.42 10.79
N SER A 143 -3.08 1.47 11.92
CA SER A 143 -3.35 0.63 13.11
C SER A 143 -4.81 0.71 13.59
N SER A 144 -5.37 1.93 13.63
CA SER A 144 -6.78 2.14 13.98
C SER A 144 -7.73 1.46 12.98
N VAL A 145 -7.43 1.56 11.69
CA VAL A 145 -8.23 0.88 10.64
C VAL A 145 -8.09 -0.64 10.78
N MET A 146 -6.87 -1.15 10.98
CA MET A 146 -6.61 -2.58 11.16
C MET A 146 -7.39 -3.15 12.34
N THR A 147 -7.45 -2.43 13.46
CA THR A 147 -8.27 -2.84 14.63
C THR A 147 -9.76 -2.80 14.33
N GLU A 148 -10.25 -1.77 13.63
CA GLU A 148 -11.66 -1.63 13.26
C GLU A 148 -12.15 -2.79 12.39
N ILE A 149 -11.36 -3.17 11.38
CA ILE A 149 -11.73 -4.24 10.44
C ILE A 149 -11.41 -5.65 10.97
N GLY A 150 -10.75 -5.75 12.13
CA GLY A 150 -10.29 -7.02 12.69
C GLY A 150 -9.24 -7.70 11.81
N ALA A 151 -8.27 -6.94 11.29
CA ALA A 151 -7.21 -7.45 10.43
C ALA A 151 -6.34 -8.49 11.16
N ASP A 152 -6.10 -9.63 10.50
CA ASP A 152 -5.20 -10.69 10.96
C ASP A 152 -3.78 -10.49 10.42
N LEU A 153 -3.62 -9.78 9.31
CA LEU A 153 -2.35 -9.55 8.62
C LEU A 153 -2.40 -8.24 7.84
N PHE A 154 -1.25 -7.59 7.70
CA PHE A 154 -1.09 -6.39 6.88
C PHE A 154 0.10 -6.49 5.90
N ILE A 155 -0.04 -5.91 4.71
CA ILE A 155 1.03 -5.80 3.71
C ILE A 155 1.22 -4.32 3.36
N ASP A 156 2.45 -3.81 3.53
CA ASP A 156 2.81 -2.41 3.32
C ASP A 156 4.27 -2.31 2.81
N ASP A 157 4.68 -1.19 2.23
CA ASP A 157 6.07 -0.91 1.87
C ASP A 157 6.72 0.11 2.82
N ALA A 158 5.94 0.82 3.64
CA ALA A 158 6.42 1.88 4.49
C ALA A 158 6.75 1.38 5.90
N LEU A 159 8.01 1.51 6.32
CA LEU A 159 8.45 1.06 7.65
C LEU A 159 7.65 1.73 8.79
N HIS A 160 7.27 3.00 8.64
CA HIS A 160 6.51 3.73 9.65
C HIS A 160 5.05 3.24 9.75
N PHE A 161 4.40 2.87 8.64
CA PHE A 161 3.07 2.25 8.68
C PHE A 161 3.13 0.82 9.21
N ALA A 162 4.15 0.05 8.81
CA ALA A 162 4.36 -1.29 9.35
C ALA A 162 4.59 -1.25 10.87
N SER A 163 5.35 -0.26 11.36
CA SER A 163 5.58 -0.05 12.79
C SER A 163 4.30 0.36 13.53
N ASP A 164 3.51 1.28 12.97
CA ASP A 164 2.20 1.68 13.50
C ASP A 164 1.28 0.45 13.65
N VAL A 165 1.12 -0.34 12.59
CA VAL A 165 0.25 -1.52 12.60
C VAL A 165 0.76 -2.62 13.53
N ALA A 166 2.05 -2.92 13.54
CA ALA A 166 2.61 -3.93 14.44
C ALA A 166 2.43 -3.56 15.92
N SER A 167 2.34 -2.26 16.25
CA SER A 167 2.14 -1.79 17.63
C SER A 167 0.81 -2.24 18.25
N VAL A 168 -0.20 -2.54 17.43
CA VAL A 168 -1.50 -3.09 17.86
C VAL A 168 -1.57 -4.61 17.75
N GLY A 169 -0.44 -5.28 17.52
CA GLY A 169 -0.33 -6.74 17.51
C GLY A 169 -0.71 -7.42 16.19
N VAL A 170 -0.94 -6.65 15.13
CA VAL A 170 -1.21 -7.19 13.79
C VAL A 170 0.14 -7.43 13.08
N PRO A 171 0.46 -8.68 12.67
CA PRO A 171 1.68 -8.96 11.94
C PRO A 171 1.70 -8.22 10.59
N VAL A 172 2.89 -7.83 10.15
CA VAL A 172 3.06 -7.10 8.89
C VAL A 172 4.11 -7.78 8.01
N LEU A 173 3.79 -7.96 6.73
CA LEU A 173 4.77 -8.29 5.69
C LEU A 173 5.15 -6.97 4.98
N LEU A 174 6.39 -6.54 5.18
CA LEU A 174 6.94 -5.29 4.68
C LEU A 174 7.64 -5.54 3.34
N LEU A 175 7.06 -5.10 2.23
CA LEU A 175 7.69 -5.19 0.90
C LEU A 175 8.97 -4.37 0.86
N ASP A 176 10.08 -4.96 0.43
CA ASP A 176 11.40 -4.36 0.48
C ASP A 176 11.54 -3.20 -0.52
N THR A 177 11.93 -2.02 -0.02
CA THR A 177 12.11 -0.81 -0.83
C THR A 177 13.29 0.01 -0.33
N PRO A 178 13.89 0.88 -1.16
CA PRO A 178 15.05 1.66 -0.73
C PRO A 178 14.80 2.58 0.46
N TRP A 179 13.56 3.05 0.65
CA TRP A 179 13.16 3.95 1.74
C TRP A 179 12.77 3.26 3.05
N ASN A 180 12.85 1.93 3.12
CA ASN A 180 12.46 1.21 4.32
C ASN A 180 13.58 0.37 4.93
N GLN A 181 14.85 0.59 4.56
CA GLN A 181 16.03 -0.21 4.97
C GLN A 181 16.46 -0.09 6.45
N GLY A 182 15.64 0.55 7.29
CA GLY A 182 15.86 0.67 8.72
C GLY A 182 15.62 -0.61 9.51
N VAL A 183 15.81 -0.52 10.84
CA VAL A 183 15.55 -1.62 11.78
C VAL A 183 14.05 -1.93 11.79
N VAL A 184 13.74 -3.21 11.59
CA VAL A 184 12.37 -3.72 11.56
C VAL A 184 11.94 -4.09 12.99
N PRO A 185 10.79 -3.61 13.50
CA PRO A 185 10.33 -3.94 14.84
C PRO A 185 9.76 -5.36 14.93
N THR A 186 9.59 -5.86 16.16
CA THR A 186 8.90 -7.14 16.41
C THR A 186 7.52 -7.16 15.77
N GLY A 187 7.19 -8.26 15.08
CA GLY A 187 5.91 -8.43 14.39
C GLY A 187 5.92 -7.97 12.93
N VAL A 188 7.02 -7.40 12.44
CA VAL A 188 7.20 -7.04 11.03
C VAL A 188 8.23 -7.96 10.39
N THR A 189 7.92 -8.50 9.21
CA THR A 189 8.80 -9.35 8.41
C THR A 189 9.00 -8.71 7.05
N ARG A 190 10.26 -8.41 6.70
CA ARG A 190 10.61 -7.86 5.39
C ARG A 190 10.60 -8.97 4.33
N VAL A 191 10.02 -8.68 3.17
CA VAL A 191 9.85 -9.61 2.04
C VAL A 191 10.17 -8.89 0.74
N ALA A 192 10.82 -9.56 -0.20
CA ALA A 192 11.28 -8.98 -1.46
C ALA A 192 10.20 -8.90 -2.54
N SER A 193 9.13 -9.69 -2.45
CA SER A 193 8.11 -9.73 -3.50
C SER A 193 6.79 -10.38 -3.08
N TRP A 194 5.76 -10.19 -3.92
CA TRP A 194 4.50 -10.94 -3.83
C TRP A 194 4.68 -12.47 -3.92
N ALA A 195 5.69 -12.95 -4.64
CA ALA A 195 5.97 -14.39 -4.71
C ALA A 195 6.43 -14.93 -3.35
N GLU A 196 7.35 -14.23 -2.69
CA GLU A 196 7.82 -14.59 -1.34
C GLU A 196 6.70 -14.52 -0.29
N ILE A 197 5.81 -13.51 -0.39
CA ILE A 197 4.62 -13.43 0.47
C ILE A 197 3.78 -14.71 0.36
N LEU A 198 3.52 -15.19 -0.85
CA LEU A 198 2.75 -16.43 -1.05
C LEU A 198 3.48 -17.66 -0.49
N GLU A 199 4.81 -17.73 -0.65
CA GLU A 199 5.63 -18.82 -0.12
C GLU A 199 5.58 -18.87 1.43
N ILE A 200 5.76 -17.72 2.09
CA ILE A 200 5.68 -17.60 3.55
C ILE A 200 4.31 -18.06 4.03
N LEU A 201 3.22 -17.50 3.48
CA LEU A 201 1.86 -17.81 3.91
C LEU A 201 1.43 -19.26 3.61
N ALA A 202 2.06 -19.92 2.64
CA ALA A 202 1.85 -21.34 2.39
C ALA A 202 2.59 -22.25 3.40
N SER A 203 3.76 -21.82 3.87
CA SER A 203 4.60 -22.58 4.81
C SER A 203 4.18 -22.40 6.28
N GLU A 204 3.79 -21.19 6.66
CA GLU A 204 3.38 -20.82 8.02
C GLU A 204 2.14 -19.92 7.93
N PRO A 205 0.93 -20.47 8.18
CA PRO A 205 -0.29 -19.68 8.14
C PRO A 205 -0.36 -18.70 9.33
N LEU A 206 0.22 -17.52 9.15
CA LEU A 206 0.09 -16.35 10.05
C LEU A 206 -1.39 -16.01 10.25
#